data_AF-A0A7C3MJ88-F1
#
_entry.id   AF-A0A7C3MJ88-F1
#
_cell.length_a   1.000
_cell.length_b   1.000
_cell.length_c   1.000
_cell.angle_alpha   90.00
_cell.angle_beta   90.00
_cell.angle_gamma   90.00
#
_symmetry.space_group_name_H-M   'P 1'
#
loop_
_entity.id
_entity.type
_entity.pdbx_description
1 polymer ?
#
loop_
_entity_poly.entity_id
_entity_poly.type
_entity_poly.pdbx_seq_one_letter_code
_entity_poly.pdbx_strand_id
1 'polypeptide(L)' 'MEQVQTPKWRLQFRVFRGTWISWDALFRQAAEFANELGPERVVSISHSEDNNDGVVAIWYWEDENSSA' A
#
# COMPACT_ATOMS: atom_id res chain seq x y z
N MET A 1 0.96 37.25 -1.01
CA MET A 1 1.70 36.05 -1.47
C MET A 1 0.90 34.86 -0.99
N GLU A 2 0.38 34.03 -1.90
CA GLU A 2 -0.31 32.79 -1.55
C GLU A 2 0.70 31.84 -0.92
N GLN A 3 0.43 31.35 0.29
CA GLN A 3 1.26 30.33 0.92
C GLN A 3 0.98 29.00 0.20
N VAL A 4 1.91 28.57 -0.67
CA VAL A 4 1.82 27.24 -1.29
C VAL A 4 2.16 26.20 -0.24
N GLN A 5 1.14 25.52 0.29
CA GLN A 5 1.36 24.43 1.23
C GLN A 5 2.00 23.27 0.48
N THR A 6 3.26 22.98 0.82
CA THR A 6 3.97 21.83 0.23
C THR A 6 3.42 20.57 0.88
N PRO A 7 2.96 19.56 0.11
CA PRO A 7 2.53 18.29 0.69
C PRO A 7 3.70 17.65 1.43
N LYS A 8 3.44 17.20 2.66
CA LYS A 8 4.42 16.48 3.45
C LYS A 8 4.13 15.00 3.30
N TRP A 9 4.94 14.33 2.49
CA TRP A 9 4.75 12.92 2.19
C TRP A 9 5.37 12.02 3.26
N ARG A 10 4.63 11.00 3.67
CA ARG A 10 5.09 9.93 4.55
C ARG A 10 5.06 8.60 3.83
N LEU A 11 6.13 7.82 3.96
CA LEU A 11 6.16 6.45 3.46
C LEU A 11 5.35 5.55 4.39
N GLN A 12 4.39 4.84 3.84
CA GLN A 12 3.50 3.94 4.56
C GLN A 12 3.46 2.58 3.89
N PHE A 13 2.92 1.59 4.61
CA PHE A 13 2.65 0.28 4.03
C PHE A 13 1.33 -0.31 4.54
N ARG A 14 0.72 -1.14 3.70
CA ARG A 14 -0.46 -1.93 4.05
C ARG A 14 -0.19 -3.40 3.77
N VAL A 15 -0.48 -4.25 4.75
CA VAL A 15 -0.28 -5.70 4.67
C VAL A 15 -1.60 -6.41 4.37
N PHE A 16 -1.53 -7.38 3.47
CA PHE A 16 -2.54 -8.37 3.15
C PHE A 16 -1.98 -9.74 3.52
N ARG A 17 -2.65 -10.45 4.41
CA ARG A 17 -2.23 -11.77 4.92
C ARG A 17 -3.45 -12.64 5.15
N GLY A 18 -3.31 -13.95 4.92
CA GLY A 18 -4.35 -14.90 5.29
C GLY A 18 -3.89 -16.34 5.09
N THR A 19 -3.86 -17.12 6.17
CA THR A 19 -3.43 -18.53 6.20
C THR A 19 -4.31 -19.45 5.32
N TRP A 20 -5.51 -18.99 4.94
CA TRP A 20 -6.48 -19.74 4.12
C TRP A 20 -6.84 -19.02 2.81
N ILE A 21 -6.15 -17.92 2.48
CA ILE A 21 -6.36 -17.16 1.25
C ILE A 21 -5.34 -17.58 0.21
N SER A 22 -5.76 -17.76 -1.04
CA SER A 22 -4.84 -18.07 -2.13
C SER A 22 -3.95 -16.86 -2.47
N TRP A 23 -2.77 -17.12 -3.02
CA TRP A 23 -1.89 -16.06 -3.54
C TRP A 23 -2.62 -15.10 -4.49
N ASP A 24 -3.43 -15.64 -5.40
CA ASP A 24 -4.24 -14.85 -6.33
C ASP A 24 -5.17 -13.87 -5.60
N ALA A 25 -5.82 -14.31 -4.52
CA ALA A 25 -6.69 -13.45 -3.73
C ALA A 25 -5.90 -12.40 -2.94
N LEU A 26 -4.73 -12.74 -2.36
CA LEU A 26 -3.85 -11.75 -1.70
C LEU A 26 -3.38 -10.67 -2.70
N PHE A 27 -2.89 -11.09 -3.87
CA PHE A 27 -2.43 -10.16 -4.90
C PHE A 27 -3.57 -9.33 -5.49
N ARG A 28 -4.78 -9.89 -5.63
CA ARG A 28 -5.97 -9.13 -6.07
C ARG A 28 -6.30 -8.00 -5.09
N GLN A 29 -6.36 -8.29 -3.79
CA GLN A 29 -6.60 -7.26 -2.76
C GLN A 29 -5.51 -6.18 -2.76
N ALA A 30 -4.25 -6.59 -2.91
CA ALA A 30 -3.13 -5.67 -2.98
C ALA A 30 -3.19 -4.78 -4.23
N ALA A 31 -3.58 -5.35 -5.38
CA ALA A 31 -3.77 -4.61 -6.63
C ALA A 31 -4.97 -3.66 -6.58
N GLU A 32 -6.09 -4.07 -5.98
CA GLU A 32 -7.26 -3.21 -5.77
C GLU A 32 -6.88 -1.97 -4.95
N PHE A 33 -6.18 -2.16 -3.83
CA PHE A 33 -5.68 -1.04 -3.03
C PHE A 33 -4.68 -0.17 -3.78
N ALA A 34 -3.75 -0.76 -4.54
CA ALA A 34 -2.80 -0.01 -5.36
C ALA A 34 -3.49 0.86 -6.42
N ASN A 35 -4.59 0.37 -7.02
CA ASN A 35 -5.39 1.14 -7.97
C ASN A 35 -6.15 2.29 -7.28
N GLU A 36 -6.65 2.10 -6.06
CA GLU A 36 -7.29 3.17 -5.27
C GLU A 36 -6.31 4.29 -4.89
N LEU A 37 -5.04 3.95 -4.66
CA LEU A 37 -4.00 4.92 -4.34
C LEU A 37 -3.63 5.80 -5.53
N GLY A 38 -3.66 5.25 -6.75
CA GLY A 38 -3.14 5.88 -7.96
C GLY A 38 -1.66 5.56 -8.21
N PRO A 39 -1.24 5.47 -9.49
CA PRO A 39 0.11 5.02 -9.87
C PRO A 39 1.24 5.91 -9.33
N GLU A 40 0.97 7.20 -9.09
CA GLU A 40 1.92 8.16 -8.54
C GLU A 40 2.20 7.98 -7.05
N ARG A 41 1.31 7.30 -6.32
CA ARG A 41 1.43 7.09 -4.87
C ARG A 41 2.03 5.73 -4.53
N VAL A 42 1.99 4.75 -5.42
CA VAL A 42 2.54 3.41 -5.17
C VAL A 42 4.06 3.41 -5.36
N VAL A 43 4.77 2.96 -4.33
CA VAL A 43 6.24 2.85 -4.35
C VAL A 43 6.67 1.44 -4.75
N SER A 44 6.07 0.42 -4.13
CA SER A 44 6.48 -0.97 -4.34
C SER A 44 5.42 -1.97 -3.85
N ILE A 45 5.51 -3.19 -4.36
CA ILE A 45 4.80 -4.36 -3.85
C ILE A 45 5.85 -5.39 -3.43
N SER A 46 5.82 -5.80 -2.16
CA SER A 46 6.68 -6.85 -1.61
C SER A 46 5.85 -8.04 -1.16
N HIS A 47 6.36 -9.26 -1.27
CA HIS A 47 5.71 -10.45 -0.75
C HIS A 47 6.71 -11.34 -0.01
N SER A 48 6.20 -12.13 0.94
CA SER A 48 6.96 -13.13 1.68
C SER A 48 6.04 -14.29 2.04
N GLU A 49 6.62 -15.47 2.20
CA GLU A 49 5.92 -16.70 2.56
C GLU A 49 6.70 -17.42 3.65
N ASP A 50 5.99 -17.96 4.63
CA ASP A 50 6.54 -18.92 5.60
C ASP A 50 5.47 -19.95 5.97
N ASN A 51 5.76 -21.25 5.80
CA ASN A 51 4.88 -22.37 6.14
C ASN A 51 3.41 -22.21 5.67
N ASN A 52 3.24 -21.81 4.42
CA ASN A 52 1.98 -21.56 3.74
C ASN A 52 1.20 -20.34 4.28
N ASP A 53 1.87 -19.45 5.02
CA ASP A 53 1.36 -18.16 5.46
C ASP A 53 1.90 -17.05 4.56
N GLY A 54 1.12 -16.74 3.52
CA GLY A 54 1.47 -15.71 2.54
C GLY A 54 1.19 -14.30 3.04
N VAL A 55 2.14 -13.40 2.83
CA VAL A 55 2.04 -11.98 3.12
C VAL A 55 2.36 -11.18 1.86
N VAL A 56 1.51 -10.21 1.52
CA VAL A 56 1.75 -9.20 0.50
C VAL A 56 1.66 -7.83 1.16
N ALA A 57 2.60 -6.94 0.87
CA ALA A 57 2.60 -5.58 1.36
C ALA A 57 2.73 -4.57 0.21
N ILE A 58 1.88 -3.54 0.24
CA ILE A 58 1.95 -2.37 -0.64
C ILE A 58 2.64 -1.24 0.11
N TRP A 59 3.70 -0.69 -0.45
CA TRP A 59 4.39 0.50 0.04
C TRP A 59 3.92 1.71 -0.77
N TYR A 60 3.56 2.81 -0.11
CA TYR A 60 2.95 3.96 -0.75
C TYR A 60 3.23 5.28 -0.02
N TRP A 61 3.11 6.38 -0.75
CA TRP A 61 3.15 7.74 -0.19
C TRP A 61 1.76 8.17 0.29
N GLU A 62 1.72 8.70 1.50
CA GLU A 62 0.54 9.31 2.11
C GLU A 62 0.83 10.78 2.40
N ASP A 63 -0.11 11.67 2.06
CA ASP A 63 -0.01 13.09 2.40
C ASP A 63 -0.38 13.26 3.87
N GLU A 64 0.57 13.67 4.70
CA GLU A 64 0.34 13.91 6.13
C GLU A 64 -0.71 15.01 6.37
N ASN A 65 -0.94 15.89 5.40
CA ASN A 65 -1.94 16.94 5.49
C ASN A 65 -3.37 16.43 5.21
N SER A 66 -3.53 15.24 4.64
CA SER A 66 -4.83 14.62 4.36
C SER A 66 -5.42 13.84 5.55
N SER A 67 -4.67 13.73 6.65
CA SER A 67 -5.06 12.99 7.87
C SER A 67 -5.56 13.89 9.03
N ALA A 68 -6.06 15.09 8.73
CA ALA A 68 -6.66 16.02 9.68
C ALA A 68 -8.20 15.96 9.69
#